data_AF-A0A8J6K494-F1
#
_entry.id   AF-A0A8J6K494-F1
#
_cell.length_a   1.000
_cell.length_b   1.000
_cell.length_c   1.000
_cell.angle_alpha   90.00
_cell.angle_beta   90.00
_cell.angle_gamma   90.00
#
_symmetry.space_group_name_H-M   'P 1'
#
loop_
_entity.id
_entity.type
_entity.pdbx_description
1 polymer ?
#
loop_
_entity_poly.entity_id
_entity_poly.type
_entity_poly.pdbx_seq_one_letter_code
_entity_poly.pdbx_strand_id
1 'polypeptide(L)'
;VLPLHTSIVLFLISYCECKTFKTFLVIPEVEHRSPQDGLFPSDLNVSIVSRKGLPAIVRSCRLPAVIEASGAFCRAGLAVVLRHIIQKTYLVDPSRKDVLELLGFKKTCLKACAEVSQWTRLCEISIPLAVEAFLKDPSAAIPPEVQQLERKLGEPVRVHNDDKIRRQKMQQQMKSNAVGEKNEVPEDAPLSGLQTAASLELTAALSKLSVQYVPSKTAREPAHIRKAKTSDLPSLEHVFAEGLYFTLTDVVLLPCIHHFLIALQKVSPEKIYGLPLIIGWYERVFKVQGVQKATAACNITFLHALHVNSQHHEPSSSSKIDTEEKEFSDSHFLGGPRPTMTKLKDHGVEAVFSPHPCPSPTIDWGSLPAAVSPAEGKMSSDRALRKQQQLNNLLSVVTHMAKPGDTIVDFCSGGGHVGIVLAYTLPSCQIVLIENKEESLMRARDRSNGLGLTNIWFVQANLDYFTGKFNIGVALHACGVATDMVIEHCILARAAFVICPCCYGFIQNTVKTTFPRSCRFQNVLSCKGRIAWV
;
A
#
# COMPACT_ATOMS: atom_id res chain seq x y z
N VAL A 1 -10.85 -12.14 -19.24
CA VAL A 1 -10.94 -11.52 -17.89
C VAL A 1 -10.09 -10.27 -17.91
N LEU A 2 -10.57 -9.15 -17.36
CA LEU A 2 -9.76 -7.94 -17.24
C LEU A 2 -8.56 -8.20 -16.30
N PRO A 3 -7.44 -7.47 -16.46
CA PRO A 3 -6.39 -7.47 -15.43
C PRO A 3 -6.98 -7.15 -14.06
N LEU A 4 -6.54 -7.82 -13.01
CA LEU A 4 -7.12 -7.69 -11.68
C LEU A 4 -6.95 -6.29 -11.11
N HIS A 5 -5.81 -5.64 -11.35
CA HIS A 5 -5.63 -4.22 -11.01
C HIS A 5 -6.69 -3.32 -11.67
N THR A 6 -7.09 -3.62 -12.90
CA THR A 6 -8.18 -2.91 -13.58
C THR A 6 -9.51 -3.20 -12.92
N SER A 7 -9.84 -4.48 -12.68
CA SER A 7 -11.09 -4.89 -12.02
C SER A 7 -11.25 -4.24 -10.65
N ILE A 8 -10.18 -4.15 -9.85
CA ILE A 8 -10.19 -3.51 -8.53
C ILE A 8 -10.53 -2.01 -8.63
N VAL A 9 -9.90 -1.29 -9.56
CA VAL A 9 -10.17 0.15 -9.73
C VAL A 9 -11.61 0.37 -10.17
N LEU A 10 -12.10 -0.38 -11.17
CA LEU A 10 -13.48 -0.26 -11.65
C LEU A 10 -14.48 -0.62 -10.54
N PHE A 11 -14.20 -1.66 -9.76
CA PHE A 11 -15.01 -2.06 -8.61
C PHE A 11 -15.11 -0.95 -7.57
N LEU A 12 -14.00 -0.29 -7.21
CA LEU A 12 -14.05 0.83 -6.26
C LEU A 12 -14.80 2.04 -6.83
N ILE A 13 -14.60 2.39 -8.11
CA ILE A 13 -15.34 3.52 -8.72
C ILE A 13 -16.84 3.22 -8.67
N SER A 14 -17.24 1.98 -8.97
CA SER A 14 -18.64 1.54 -8.88
C SER A 14 -19.16 1.55 -7.43
N TYR A 15 -18.42 1.00 -6.47
CA TYR A 15 -18.77 1.03 -5.02
C TYR A 15 -18.98 2.46 -4.51
N CYS A 16 -18.10 3.37 -4.93
CA CYS A 16 -18.19 4.77 -4.56
C CYS A 16 -19.29 5.53 -5.31
N GLU A 17 -19.88 4.96 -6.37
CA GLU A 17 -20.73 5.67 -7.34
C GLU A 17 -20.03 6.94 -7.88
N CYS A 18 -18.71 6.87 -8.07
CA CYS A 18 -17.86 8.04 -8.31
C CYS A 18 -17.94 8.51 -9.77
N LYS A 19 -18.45 9.73 -9.98
CA LYS A 19 -18.58 10.36 -11.32
C LYS A 19 -17.50 11.39 -11.64
N THR A 20 -16.55 11.61 -10.73
CA THR A 20 -15.53 12.66 -10.85
C THR A 20 -14.42 12.32 -11.83
N PHE A 21 -14.16 11.03 -12.06
CA PHE A 21 -13.05 10.59 -12.91
C PHE A 21 -13.55 10.20 -14.30
N LYS A 22 -12.86 10.72 -15.32
CA LYS A 22 -12.96 10.17 -16.67
C LYS A 22 -12.02 8.97 -16.76
N THR A 23 -12.58 7.79 -17.01
CA THR A 23 -11.82 6.53 -16.98
C THR A 23 -11.33 6.16 -18.38
N PHE A 24 -10.04 5.88 -18.49
CA PHE A 24 -9.43 5.42 -19.74
C PHE A 24 -8.81 4.04 -19.55
N LEU A 25 -9.19 3.08 -20.39
CA LEU A 25 -8.54 1.78 -20.47
C LEU A 25 -7.48 1.79 -21.54
N VAL A 26 -6.31 1.27 -21.18
CA VAL A 26 -5.13 1.29 -22.04
C VAL A 26 -4.97 -0.08 -22.66
N ILE A 27 -5.13 -0.16 -23.98
CA ILE A 27 -4.93 -1.42 -24.71
C ILE A 27 -3.42 -1.64 -24.94
N PRO A 28 -2.90 -2.85 -24.64
CA PRO A 28 -1.53 -3.21 -24.98
C PRO A 28 -1.29 -3.12 -26.50
N GLU A 29 -0.14 -2.63 -26.94
CA GLU A 29 0.17 -2.47 -28.38
C GLU A 29 0.15 -3.78 -29.19
N VAL A 30 0.17 -4.93 -28.51
CA VAL A 30 0.21 -6.28 -29.10
C VAL A 30 -1.18 -6.88 -29.32
N GLU A 31 -2.23 -6.31 -28.71
CA GLU A 31 -3.60 -6.82 -28.81
C GLU A 31 -4.43 -5.99 -29.81
N HIS A 32 -4.55 -6.49 -31.04
CA HIS A 32 -5.45 -5.90 -32.06
C HIS A 32 -6.94 -6.18 -31.83
N ARG A 33 -7.32 -6.76 -30.67
CA ARG A 33 -8.74 -7.03 -30.36
C ARG A 33 -9.35 -5.80 -29.69
N SER A 34 -10.42 -5.29 -30.27
CA SER A 34 -11.35 -4.44 -29.53
C SER A 34 -11.84 -5.20 -28.29
N PRO A 35 -11.89 -4.56 -27.11
CA PRO A 35 -12.55 -5.17 -25.96
C PRO A 35 -13.98 -5.55 -26.33
N GLN A 36 -14.40 -6.77 -25.97
CA GLN A 36 -15.77 -7.20 -26.24
C GLN A 36 -16.76 -6.35 -25.43
N ASP A 37 -17.86 -5.95 -26.07
CA ASP A 37 -18.99 -5.29 -25.39
C ASP A 37 -19.49 -6.19 -24.25
N GLY A 38 -19.63 -5.63 -23.04
CA GLY A 38 -20.13 -6.34 -21.85
C GLY A 38 -19.10 -6.68 -20.76
N LEU A 39 -17.80 -6.39 -20.96
CA LEU A 39 -16.77 -6.57 -19.92
C LEU A 39 -16.70 -5.43 -18.89
N PHE A 40 -17.40 -4.32 -19.14
CA PHE A 40 -17.32 -3.10 -18.33
C PHE A 40 -18.63 -2.83 -17.63
N PRO A 41 -18.60 -2.17 -16.45
CA PRO A 41 -19.83 -1.74 -15.82
C PRO A 41 -20.61 -0.78 -16.72
N SER A 42 -21.89 -1.10 -16.96
CA SER A 42 -22.79 -0.33 -17.84
C SER A 42 -22.89 1.15 -17.45
N ASP A 43 -22.71 1.44 -16.16
CA ASP A 43 -22.87 2.76 -15.58
C ASP A 43 -21.56 3.58 -15.58
N LEU A 44 -20.45 2.99 -16.03
CA LEU A 44 -19.15 3.63 -16.04
C LEU A 44 -18.81 4.20 -17.42
N ASN A 45 -18.56 5.51 -17.48
CA ASN A 45 -18.08 6.15 -18.70
C ASN A 45 -16.59 5.83 -18.92
N VAL A 46 -16.35 4.75 -19.67
CA VAL A 46 -15.02 4.23 -19.98
C VAL A 46 -14.68 4.55 -21.44
N SER A 47 -13.55 5.20 -21.64
CA SER A 47 -12.95 5.40 -22.96
C SER A 47 -11.76 4.47 -23.15
N ILE A 48 -11.47 4.10 -24.40
CA ILE A 48 -10.30 3.30 -24.75
C ILE A 48 -9.22 4.23 -25.29
N VAL A 49 -7.96 4.01 -24.91
CA VAL A 49 -6.82 4.76 -25.41
C VAL A 49 -5.63 3.84 -25.67
N SER A 50 -4.82 4.15 -26.68
CA SER A 50 -3.55 3.45 -26.91
C SER A 50 -2.47 3.99 -25.97
N ARG A 51 -1.43 3.19 -25.72
CA ARG A 51 -0.29 3.64 -24.88
C ARG A 51 0.37 4.92 -25.41
N LYS A 52 0.41 5.12 -26.73
CA LYS A 52 0.97 6.32 -27.38
C LYS A 52 0.11 7.57 -27.14
N GLY A 53 -1.20 7.41 -26.98
CA GLY A 53 -2.14 8.50 -26.71
C GLY A 53 -2.14 8.98 -25.25
N LEU A 54 -1.40 8.31 -24.36
CA LEU A 54 -1.28 8.73 -22.96
C LEU A 54 -0.36 9.95 -22.79
N PRO A 55 -0.68 10.86 -21.85
CA PRO A 55 0.23 11.93 -21.44
C PRO A 55 1.60 11.39 -21.04
N ALA A 56 2.68 12.12 -21.34
CA ALA A 56 4.05 11.66 -21.11
C ALA A 56 4.35 11.29 -19.65
N ILE A 57 3.82 12.07 -18.69
CA ILE A 57 3.93 11.78 -17.25
C ILE A 57 3.26 10.45 -16.87
N VAL A 58 2.10 10.14 -17.46
CA VAL A 58 1.37 8.88 -17.21
C VAL A 58 2.09 7.70 -17.85
N ARG A 59 2.62 7.86 -19.08
CA ARG A 59 3.43 6.81 -19.74
C ARG A 59 4.69 6.45 -18.96
N SER A 60 5.19 7.41 -18.17
CA SER A 60 6.34 7.24 -17.29
C SER A 60 5.99 6.54 -15.98
N CYS A 61 4.73 6.12 -15.80
CA CYS A 61 4.26 5.42 -14.62
C CYS A 61 3.65 4.06 -14.98
N ARG A 62 3.75 3.10 -14.06
CA ARG A 62 2.94 1.87 -14.10
C ARG A 62 1.50 2.23 -13.76
N LEU A 63 0.56 1.65 -14.52
CA LEU A 63 -0.86 1.81 -14.27
C LEU A 63 -1.31 0.97 -13.06
N PRO A 64 -2.35 1.38 -12.32
CA PRO A 64 -3.22 2.52 -12.58
C PRO A 64 -2.56 3.87 -12.26
N ALA A 65 -2.98 4.90 -12.98
CA ALA A 65 -2.54 6.27 -12.76
C ALA A 65 -3.67 7.26 -13.01
N VAL A 66 -3.66 8.35 -12.25
CA VAL A 66 -4.60 9.48 -12.36
C VAL A 66 -3.78 10.74 -12.64
N ILE A 67 -4.23 11.56 -13.59
CA ILE A 67 -3.60 12.84 -13.91
C ILE A 67 -4.60 13.97 -13.66
N GLU A 68 -4.12 15.09 -13.10
CA GLU A 68 -4.92 16.30 -12.97
C GLU A 68 -5.08 17.00 -14.32
N ALA A 69 -6.12 17.84 -14.45
CA ALA A 69 -6.43 18.55 -15.70
C ALA A 69 -5.27 19.45 -16.19
N SER A 70 -4.40 19.92 -15.29
CA SER A 70 -3.21 20.70 -15.65
C SER A 70 -2.15 19.89 -16.40
N GLY A 71 -2.21 18.55 -16.35
CA GLY A 71 -1.25 17.67 -16.98
C GLY A 71 0.09 17.52 -16.24
N ALA A 72 0.32 18.30 -15.16
CA ALA A 72 1.61 18.33 -14.46
C ALA A 72 1.65 17.48 -13.18
N PHE A 73 0.50 17.06 -12.65
CA PHE A 73 0.41 16.27 -11.43
C PHE A 73 -0.22 14.90 -11.70
N CYS A 74 0.54 13.85 -11.45
CA CYS A 74 0.13 12.47 -11.63
C CYS A 74 0.20 11.70 -10.31
N ARG A 75 -0.78 10.83 -10.07
CA ARG A 75 -0.81 9.87 -8.97
C ARG A 75 -0.73 8.48 -9.56
N ALA A 76 0.22 7.66 -9.13
CA ALA A 76 0.42 6.33 -9.68
C ALA A 76 0.58 5.27 -8.59
N GLY A 77 0.09 4.07 -8.90
CA GLY A 77 0.04 2.93 -7.99
C GLY A 77 -1.35 2.68 -7.45
N LEU A 78 -1.67 1.39 -7.23
CA LEU A 78 -3.02 0.95 -6.95
C LEU A 78 -3.51 1.57 -5.64
N ALA A 79 -2.80 1.38 -4.54
CA ALA A 79 -3.20 1.93 -3.24
C ALA A 79 -3.29 3.46 -3.27
N VAL A 80 -2.35 4.14 -3.93
CA VAL A 80 -2.34 5.61 -4.09
C VAL A 80 -3.59 6.08 -4.84
N VAL A 81 -3.91 5.46 -5.98
CA VAL A 81 -5.06 5.82 -6.82
C VAL A 81 -6.38 5.52 -6.11
N LEU A 82 -6.52 4.33 -5.51
CA LEU A 82 -7.75 3.93 -4.82
C LEU A 82 -8.05 4.87 -3.63
N ARG A 83 -7.04 5.19 -2.83
CA ARG A 83 -7.17 6.15 -1.73
C ARG A 83 -7.55 7.54 -2.22
N HIS A 84 -6.99 7.97 -3.36
CA HIS A 84 -7.35 9.25 -3.97
C HIS A 84 -8.80 9.28 -4.46
N ILE A 85 -9.30 8.19 -5.06
CA ILE A 85 -10.71 8.06 -5.46
C ILE A 85 -11.61 8.23 -4.24
N ILE A 86 -11.33 7.53 -3.14
CA ILE A 86 -12.09 7.65 -1.89
C ILE A 86 -12.09 9.09 -1.37
N GLN A 87 -10.91 9.72 -1.29
CA GLN A 87 -10.79 11.10 -0.82
C GLN A 87 -11.58 12.06 -1.70
N LYS A 88 -11.50 11.92 -3.04
CA LYS A 88 -12.23 12.79 -3.98
C LYS A 88 -13.73 12.59 -3.90
N THR A 89 -14.21 11.35 -3.81
CA THR A 89 -15.63 11.07 -3.59
C THR A 89 -16.15 11.76 -2.34
N TYR A 90 -15.44 11.64 -1.21
CA TYR A 90 -15.84 12.31 0.04
C TYR A 90 -15.75 13.85 -0.03
N LEU A 91 -14.77 14.40 -0.76
CA LEU A 91 -14.67 15.85 -0.95
C LEU A 91 -15.83 16.41 -1.78
N VAL A 92 -16.33 15.64 -2.75
CA VAL A 92 -17.49 16.02 -3.57
C VAL A 92 -18.80 15.83 -2.82
N ASP A 93 -18.91 14.76 -2.03
CA ASP A 93 -20.08 14.48 -1.19
C ASP A 93 -19.65 14.10 0.25
N PRO A 94 -19.59 15.10 1.16
CA PRO A 94 -19.24 14.87 2.57
C PRO A 94 -20.24 14.00 3.36
N SER A 95 -21.42 13.70 2.80
CA SER A 95 -22.39 12.80 3.43
C SER A 95 -21.94 11.32 3.36
N ARG A 96 -21.10 10.97 2.39
CA ARG A 96 -20.55 9.62 2.15
C ARG A 96 -19.43 9.24 3.11
N LYS A 97 -19.72 9.28 4.41
CA LYS A 97 -18.77 8.87 5.47
C LYS A 97 -18.41 7.38 5.37
N ASP A 98 -19.34 6.56 4.91
CA ASP A 98 -19.16 5.14 4.58
C ASP A 98 -17.96 4.90 3.66
N VAL A 99 -17.79 5.75 2.64
CA VAL A 99 -16.67 5.67 1.69
C VAL A 99 -15.37 6.09 2.35
N LEU A 100 -15.39 7.16 3.16
CA LEU A 100 -14.19 7.64 3.85
C LEU A 100 -13.67 6.62 4.88
N GLU A 101 -14.56 5.87 5.52
CA GLU A 101 -14.24 4.81 6.49
C GLU A 101 -13.46 3.65 5.87
N LEU A 102 -13.54 3.45 4.55
CA LEU A 102 -12.69 2.48 3.84
C LEU A 102 -11.19 2.74 4.04
N LEU A 103 -10.78 3.99 4.32
CA LEU A 103 -9.38 4.30 4.63
C LEU A 103 -8.93 3.75 5.99
N GLY A 104 -9.83 3.15 6.76
CA GLY A 104 -9.56 2.55 8.06
C GLY A 104 -9.23 3.58 9.14
N PHE A 105 -8.82 3.09 10.30
CA PHE A 105 -8.50 3.94 11.45
C PHE A 105 -7.39 4.95 11.11
N LYS A 106 -7.62 6.23 11.44
CA LYS A 106 -6.73 7.36 11.09
C LYS A 106 -6.36 7.43 9.59
N LYS A 107 -7.19 6.86 8.71
CA LYS A 107 -6.97 6.81 7.26
C LYS A 107 -5.67 6.08 6.86
N THR A 108 -5.30 5.01 7.57
CA THR A 108 -4.01 4.30 7.41
C THR A 108 -4.07 3.03 6.56
N CYS A 109 -5.25 2.51 6.21
CA CYS A 109 -5.41 1.30 5.38
C CYS A 109 -4.66 1.47 4.04
N LEU A 110 -3.76 0.53 3.72
CA LEU A 110 -2.89 0.55 2.53
C LEU A 110 -2.12 1.87 2.33
N LYS A 111 -1.82 2.63 3.39
CA LYS A 111 -1.06 3.89 3.30
C LYS A 111 0.45 3.65 3.19
N ALA A 112 0.94 2.60 3.83
CA ALA A 112 2.37 2.25 3.85
C ALA A 112 2.78 1.60 2.53
N CYS A 113 4.00 1.89 2.04
CA CYS A 113 4.52 1.32 0.80
C CYS A 113 4.69 -0.21 0.88
N ALA A 114 4.61 -0.89 -0.27
CA ALA A 114 4.74 -2.34 -0.38
C ALA A 114 6.15 -2.88 -0.03
N GLU A 115 7.18 -2.05 0.05
CA GLU A 115 8.53 -2.45 0.44
C GLU A 115 8.71 -2.49 1.95
N VAL A 116 7.88 -1.75 2.69
CA VAL A 116 7.94 -1.66 4.15
C VAL A 116 6.76 -2.36 4.84
N SER A 117 5.64 -2.54 4.14
CA SER A 117 4.44 -3.21 4.65
C SER A 117 4.21 -4.50 3.88
N GLN A 118 4.44 -5.63 4.56
CA GLN A 118 4.14 -6.96 4.00
C GLN A 118 2.65 -7.09 3.66
N TRP A 119 1.77 -6.50 4.47
CA TRP A 119 0.33 -6.51 4.22
C TRP A 119 -0.06 -5.71 2.98
N THR A 120 0.48 -4.50 2.82
CA THR A 120 0.23 -3.71 1.60
C THR A 120 0.73 -4.47 0.38
N ARG A 121 1.94 -5.06 0.46
CA ARG A 121 2.51 -5.85 -0.64
C ARG A 121 1.64 -7.03 -1.01
N LEU A 122 1.16 -7.77 -0.01
CA LEU A 122 0.32 -8.95 -0.21
C LEU A 122 -0.95 -8.57 -0.98
N CYS A 123 -1.63 -7.51 -0.55
CA CYS A 123 -2.91 -7.09 -1.13
C CYS A 123 -2.74 -6.38 -2.48
N GLU A 124 -1.76 -5.48 -2.60
CA GLU A 124 -1.59 -4.59 -3.76
C GLU A 124 -0.88 -5.28 -4.93
N ILE A 125 0.03 -6.22 -4.64
CA ILE A 125 0.96 -6.79 -5.63
C ILE A 125 0.84 -8.31 -5.68
N SER A 126 1.11 -9.01 -4.57
CA SER A 126 1.34 -10.45 -4.60
C SER A 126 0.07 -11.24 -4.95
N ILE A 127 -1.06 -10.99 -4.28
CA ILE A 127 -2.32 -11.70 -4.57
C ILE A 127 -2.82 -11.43 -5.99
N PRO A 128 -2.94 -10.17 -6.47
CA PRO A 128 -3.36 -9.91 -7.84
C PRO A 128 -2.49 -10.65 -8.88
N LEU A 129 -1.16 -10.60 -8.74
CA LEU A 129 -0.28 -11.27 -9.70
C LEU A 129 -0.37 -12.80 -9.63
N ALA A 130 -0.45 -13.36 -8.42
CA ALA A 130 -0.58 -14.80 -8.22
C ALA A 130 -1.89 -15.34 -8.78
N VAL A 131 -3.00 -14.62 -8.56
CA VAL A 131 -4.30 -15.01 -9.12
C VAL A 131 -4.30 -14.84 -10.64
N GLU A 132 -3.75 -13.76 -11.20
CA GLU A 132 -3.62 -13.61 -12.65
C GLU A 132 -2.82 -14.75 -13.30
N ALA A 133 -1.74 -15.20 -12.65
CA ALA A 133 -0.97 -16.36 -13.10
C ALA A 133 -1.81 -17.64 -13.03
N PHE A 134 -2.53 -17.86 -11.93
CA PHE A 134 -3.44 -19.00 -11.76
C PHE A 134 -4.57 -19.00 -12.80
N LEU A 135 -5.12 -17.84 -13.17
CA LEU A 135 -6.17 -17.75 -14.17
C LEU A 135 -5.68 -18.08 -15.60
N LYS A 136 -4.38 -17.93 -15.87
CA LYS A 136 -3.78 -18.29 -17.17
C LYS A 136 -3.53 -19.79 -17.29
N ASP A 137 -3.12 -20.43 -16.20
CA ASP A 137 -2.89 -21.87 -16.12
C ASP A 137 -3.51 -22.45 -14.83
N PRO A 138 -4.85 -22.66 -14.83
CA PRO A 138 -5.56 -23.14 -13.64
C PRO A 138 -5.13 -24.55 -13.25
N SER A 139 -4.78 -24.73 -11.98
CA SER A 139 -4.37 -26.04 -11.44
C SER A 139 -5.05 -26.33 -10.09
N ALA A 140 -4.89 -27.55 -9.58
CA ALA A 140 -5.37 -27.90 -8.24
C ALA A 140 -4.51 -27.29 -7.11
N ALA A 141 -3.36 -26.69 -7.43
CA ALA A 141 -2.47 -26.09 -6.44
C ALA A 141 -2.92 -24.66 -6.11
N ILE A 142 -3.27 -24.43 -4.85
CA ILE A 142 -3.66 -23.09 -4.35
C ILE A 142 -2.41 -22.21 -4.30
N PRO A 143 -2.42 -21.00 -4.89
CA PRO A 143 -1.28 -20.09 -4.83
C PRO A 143 -0.85 -19.78 -3.37
N PRO A 144 0.47 -19.75 -3.08
CA PRO A 144 0.96 -19.55 -1.72
C PRO A 144 0.54 -18.21 -1.11
N GLU A 145 0.32 -17.18 -1.93
CA GLU A 145 -0.20 -15.86 -1.52
C GLU A 145 -1.65 -15.96 -1.02
N VAL A 146 -2.47 -16.81 -1.64
CA VAL A 146 -3.85 -17.06 -1.19
C VAL A 146 -3.84 -17.87 0.10
N GLN A 147 -2.95 -18.85 0.23
CA GLN A 147 -2.75 -19.57 1.50
C GLN A 147 -2.22 -18.66 2.60
N GLN A 148 -1.40 -17.66 2.25
CA GLN A 148 -0.94 -16.65 3.20
C GLN A 148 -2.12 -15.77 3.68
N LEU A 149 -3.05 -15.40 2.79
CA LEU A 149 -4.28 -14.70 3.19
C LEU A 149 -5.13 -15.55 4.14
N GLU A 150 -5.34 -16.83 3.83
CA GLU A 150 -6.08 -17.76 4.70
C GLU A 150 -5.47 -17.80 6.11
N ARG A 151 -4.14 -17.97 6.21
CA ARG A 151 -3.43 -17.94 7.50
C ARG A 151 -3.60 -16.60 8.21
N LYS A 152 -3.49 -15.48 7.49
CA LYS A 152 -3.64 -14.13 8.04
C LYS A 152 -5.04 -13.89 8.64
N LEU A 153 -6.09 -14.40 8.01
CA LEU A 153 -7.45 -14.31 8.54
C LEU A 153 -7.64 -15.12 9.84
N GLY A 154 -6.77 -16.10 10.10
CA GLY A 154 -6.77 -16.88 11.34
C GLY A 154 -5.99 -16.26 12.49
N GLU A 155 -5.23 -15.18 12.24
CA GLU A 155 -4.48 -14.47 13.28
C GLU A 155 -5.42 -13.64 14.17
N PRO A 156 -5.08 -13.44 15.45
CA PRO A 156 -5.90 -12.61 16.34
C PRO A 156 -5.87 -11.13 15.93
N VAL A 157 -7.05 -10.52 15.88
CA VAL A 157 -7.19 -9.10 15.51
C VAL A 157 -6.76 -8.20 16.66
N ARG A 158 -6.05 -7.11 16.33
CA ARG A 158 -5.81 -5.98 17.24
C ARG A 158 -6.47 -4.73 16.71
N VAL A 159 -7.37 -4.13 17.49
CA VAL A 159 -8.04 -2.87 17.13
C VAL A 159 -7.79 -1.75 18.14
N HIS A 160 -8.08 -0.51 17.74
CA HIS A 160 -8.13 0.58 18.70
C HIS A 160 -9.23 0.32 19.75
N ASN A 161 -8.88 0.42 21.03
CA ASN A 161 -9.71 0.02 22.17
C ASN A 161 -9.97 -1.51 22.25
N ASP A 162 -9.01 -2.32 21.84
CA ASP A 162 -9.03 -3.79 21.88
C ASP A 162 -9.64 -4.36 23.16
N ASP A 163 -9.06 -4.01 24.32
CA ASP A 163 -9.52 -4.46 25.64
C ASP A 163 -10.99 -4.14 25.90
N LYS A 164 -11.47 -2.98 25.44
CA LYS A 164 -12.88 -2.59 25.62
C LYS A 164 -13.80 -3.50 24.82
N ILE A 165 -13.44 -3.80 23.58
CA ILE A 165 -14.24 -4.64 22.69
C ILE A 165 -14.20 -6.11 23.15
N ARG A 166 -13.04 -6.60 23.58
CA ARG A 166 -12.90 -7.95 24.14
C ARG A 166 -13.69 -8.14 25.43
N ARG A 167 -13.75 -7.11 26.29
CA ARG A 167 -14.61 -7.11 27.49
C ARG A 167 -16.10 -7.12 27.12
N GLN A 168 -16.51 -6.43 26.05
CA GLN A 168 -17.89 -6.50 25.53
C GLN A 168 -18.21 -7.89 24.96
N LYS A 169 -17.28 -8.52 24.22
CA LYS A 169 -17.41 -9.90 23.73
C LYS A 169 -17.60 -10.88 24.89
N MET A 170 -16.80 -10.76 25.94
CA MET A 170 -16.92 -11.56 27.16
C MET A 170 -18.28 -11.39 27.84
N GLN A 171 -18.78 -10.15 27.96
CA GLN A 171 -20.11 -9.86 28.51
C GLN A 171 -21.24 -10.50 27.71
N GLN A 172 -21.12 -10.49 26.38
CA GLN A 172 -22.14 -11.05 25.49
C GLN A 172 -22.12 -12.58 25.51
N GLN A 173 -20.95 -13.21 25.53
CA GLN A 173 -20.80 -14.68 25.67
C GLN A 173 -21.36 -15.18 27.01
N MET A 174 -21.18 -14.42 28.10
CA MET A 174 -21.78 -14.75 29.40
C MET A 174 -23.30 -14.64 29.37
N LYS A 175 -23.86 -13.66 28.65
CA LYS A 175 -25.32 -13.50 28.51
C LYS A 175 -25.93 -14.60 27.64
N SER A 176 -25.29 -15.01 26.55
CA SER A 176 -25.78 -16.12 25.72
C SER A 176 -25.77 -17.44 26.48
N ASN A 177 -24.72 -17.69 27.28
CA ASN A 177 -24.63 -18.91 28.09
C ASN A 177 -25.68 -18.94 29.21
N ALA A 178 -25.97 -17.79 29.84
CA ALA A 178 -27.00 -17.68 30.88
C ALA A 178 -28.45 -17.81 30.35
N VAL A 179 -28.68 -17.59 29.05
CA VAL A 179 -29.98 -17.80 28.39
C VAL A 179 -30.15 -19.26 27.95
N GLY A 180 -29.05 -19.94 27.58
CA GLY A 180 -29.05 -21.37 27.25
C GLY A 180 -29.36 -22.30 28.43
N GLU A 181 -29.03 -21.91 29.66
CA GLU A 181 -29.29 -22.70 30.88
C GLU A 181 -30.74 -22.59 31.41
N LYS A 182 -31.60 -21.74 30.83
CA LYS A 182 -32.97 -21.49 31.34
C LYS A 182 -34.12 -22.01 30.47
N ASN A 183 -33.84 -22.67 29.36
CA ASN A 183 -34.87 -23.30 28.54
C ASN A 183 -34.78 -24.84 28.65
N GLU A 184 -35.50 -25.40 29.62
CA GLU A 184 -36.02 -26.77 29.46
C GLU A 184 -37.02 -26.75 28.28
N VAL A 185 -36.79 -27.66 27.34
CA VAL A 185 -37.40 -27.74 26.01
C VAL A 185 -38.83 -28.31 26.09
N PRO A 186 -39.84 -27.75 25.41
CA PRO A 186 -40.95 -28.53 24.87
C PRO A 186 -40.52 -29.09 23.51
N GLU A 187 -40.52 -30.42 23.38
CA GLU A 187 -40.24 -31.15 22.13
C GLU A 187 -41.33 -30.82 21.09
N ASP A 188 -41.04 -29.83 20.22
CA ASP A 188 -41.46 -29.75 18.81
C ASP A 188 -41.34 -28.29 18.34
N ALA A 189 -40.15 -27.89 17.90
CA ALA A 189 -39.94 -26.67 17.12
C ALA A 189 -38.76 -26.86 16.15
N PRO A 190 -38.77 -26.24 14.96
CA PRO A 190 -37.77 -26.50 13.93
C PRO A 190 -36.37 -26.11 14.40
N LEU A 191 -35.38 -26.95 14.10
CA LEU A 191 -33.95 -26.73 14.31
C LEU A 191 -33.44 -25.52 13.49
N SER A 192 -33.73 -24.30 13.94
CA SER A 192 -33.09 -23.08 13.43
C SER A 192 -32.52 -22.28 14.61
N GLY A 193 -31.30 -22.59 15.05
CA GLY A 193 -30.77 -21.94 16.24
C GLY A 193 -29.36 -22.29 16.66
N LEU A 194 -28.39 -22.36 15.74
CA LEU A 194 -26.99 -22.18 16.11
C LEU A 194 -26.53 -20.78 15.67
N GLN A 195 -26.73 -19.78 16.52
CA GLN A 195 -26.04 -18.49 16.37
C GLN A 195 -24.63 -18.63 16.95
N THR A 196 -23.64 -18.82 16.07
CA THR A 196 -22.22 -18.81 16.42
C THR A 196 -21.73 -17.39 16.76
N ALA A 197 -20.67 -17.28 17.58
CA ALA A 197 -20.08 -16.02 18.03
C ALA A 197 -19.72 -15.04 16.87
N ALA A 198 -19.44 -15.57 15.67
CA ALA A 198 -19.23 -14.81 14.44
C ALA A 198 -20.45 -13.95 14.01
N SER A 199 -21.67 -14.33 14.39
CA SER A 199 -22.90 -13.58 14.11
C SER A 199 -22.98 -12.26 14.87
N LEU A 200 -22.46 -12.20 16.10
CA LEU A 200 -22.50 -11.02 16.97
C LEU A 200 -21.47 -9.96 16.55
N GLU A 201 -20.25 -10.37 16.24
CA GLU A 201 -19.19 -9.47 15.74
C GLU A 201 -19.56 -8.90 14.36
N LEU A 202 -20.12 -9.74 13.48
CA LEU A 202 -20.63 -9.31 12.18
C LEU A 202 -21.79 -8.32 12.33
N THR A 203 -22.74 -8.57 13.23
CA THR A 203 -23.86 -7.64 13.48
C THR A 203 -23.36 -6.30 14.03
N ALA A 204 -22.41 -6.32 14.97
CA ALA A 204 -21.79 -5.10 15.50
C ALA A 204 -20.98 -4.34 14.44
N ALA A 205 -20.21 -5.05 13.61
CA ALA A 205 -19.44 -4.46 12.51
C ALA A 205 -20.34 -3.83 11.44
N LEU A 206 -21.38 -4.56 11.01
CA LEU A 206 -22.36 -4.07 10.03
C LEU A 206 -23.19 -2.90 10.56
N SER A 207 -23.51 -2.88 11.87
CA SER A 207 -24.26 -1.77 12.48
C SER A 207 -23.52 -0.43 12.38
N LYS A 208 -22.18 -0.44 12.43
CA LYS A 208 -21.34 0.77 12.24
C LYS A 208 -21.29 1.25 10.79
N LEU A 209 -21.51 0.36 9.82
CA LEU A 209 -21.58 0.70 8.40
C LEU A 209 -22.96 1.25 8.00
N SER A 210 -23.98 1.08 8.86
CA SER A 210 -25.29 1.69 8.66
C SER A 210 -25.26 3.15 9.11
N VAL A 211 -25.75 4.06 8.28
CA VAL A 211 -25.71 5.53 8.46
C VAL A 211 -26.48 6.01 9.72
N GLN A 212 -27.15 5.11 10.43
CA GLN A 212 -27.91 5.40 11.65
C GLN A 212 -27.05 5.20 12.90
N TYR A 213 -26.38 6.26 13.32
CA TYR A 213 -25.75 6.32 14.64
C TYR A 213 -26.83 6.29 15.73
N VAL A 214 -26.99 5.14 16.41
CA VAL A 214 -27.77 5.05 17.65
C VAL A 214 -26.80 5.13 18.84
N PRO A 215 -26.90 6.14 19.72
CA PRO A 215 -26.04 6.23 20.88
C PRO A 215 -26.33 5.06 21.85
N SER A 216 -25.33 4.23 22.16
CA SER A 216 -25.48 3.24 23.22
C SER A 216 -25.50 3.94 24.59
N LYS A 217 -26.59 3.77 25.36
CA LYS A 217 -26.65 4.19 26.78
C LYS A 217 -25.54 3.47 27.57
N THR A 218 -24.72 4.24 28.29
CA THR A 218 -23.65 3.73 29.16
C THR A 218 -24.23 3.12 30.44
N ALA A 219 -24.51 1.82 30.42
CA ALA A 219 -24.76 1.07 31.65
C ALA A 219 -23.43 0.85 32.41
N ARG A 220 -23.44 0.98 33.74
CA ARG A 220 -22.27 0.68 34.59
C ARG A 220 -21.90 -0.79 34.47
N GLU A 221 -20.65 -1.06 34.11
CA GLU A 221 -20.10 -2.41 33.94
C GLU A 221 -20.04 -3.19 35.27
N PRO A 222 -20.33 -4.50 35.29
CA PRO A 222 -20.18 -5.35 36.47
C PRO A 222 -18.72 -5.44 36.94
N ALA A 223 -18.51 -5.47 38.27
CA ALA A 223 -17.18 -5.37 38.90
C ALA A 223 -16.18 -6.48 38.52
N HIS A 224 -16.65 -7.69 38.15
CA HIS A 224 -15.79 -8.81 37.78
C HIS A 224 -15.17 -8.65 36.38
N ILE A 225 -15.84 -7.96 35.44
CA ILE A 225 -15.31 -7.68 34.10
C ILE A 225 -14.26 -6.56 34.13
N ARG A 226 -14.36 -5.61 35.07
CA ARG A 226 -13.32 -4.58 35.28
C ARG A 226 -12.02 -5.16 35.86
N LYS A 227 -12.11 -6.26 36.59
CA LYS A 227 -10.96 -6.91 37.26
C LYS A 227 -10.30 -8.02 36.43
N ALA A 228 -10.85 -8.41 35.28
CA ALA A 228 -10.27 -9.41 34.39
C ALA A 228 -8.92 -8.93 33.81
N LYS A 229 -7.89 -9.78 33.89
CA LYS A 229 -6.57 -9.51 33.28
C LYS A 229 -6.71 -9.59 31.76
N THR A 230 -5.89 -8.82 31.04
CA THR A 230 -5.91 -8.78 29.57
C THR A 230 -5.61 -10.15 28.92
N SER A 231 -4.89 -11.03 29.62
CA SER A 231 -4.65 -12.43 29.22
C SER A 231 -5.93 -13.28 29.18
N ASP A 232 -6.93 -12.92 29.98
CA ASP A 232 -8.12 -13.74 30.23
C ASP A 232 -9.31 -13.30 29.34
N LEU A 233 -9.10 -12.26 28.53
CA LEU A 233 -10.12 -11.74 27.61
C LEU A 233 -10.16 -12.60 26.33
N PRO A 234 -11.33 -12.88 25.76
CA PRO A 234 -11.43 -13.62 24.50
C PRO A 234 -10.73 -12.86 23.37
N SER A 235 -10.05 -13.56 22.46
CA SER A 235 -9.45 -12.95 21.26
C SER A 235 -10.54 -12.43 20.31
N LEU A 236 -10.22 -11.40 19.54
CA LEU A 236 -11.06 -10.93 18.45
C LEU A 236 -10.67 -11.65 17.17
N GLU A 237 -11.67 -12.02 16.38
CA GLU A 237 -11.51 -12.73 15.12
C GLU A 237 -11.70 -11.78 13.95
N HIS A 238 -11.15 -12.14 12.79
CA HIS A 238 -11.34 -11.37 11.56
C HIS A 238 -12.78 -11.49 11.06
N VAL A 239 -13.53 -10.38 11.11
CA VAL A 239 -14.78 -10.25 10.36
C VAL A 239 -14.45 -9.91 8.89
N PHE A 240 -13.48 -9.04 8.69
CA PHE A 240 -12.99 -8.52 7.42
C PHE A 240 -11.45 -8.62 7.35
N ALA A 241 -10.86 -8.32 6.20
CA ALA A 241 -9.46 -8.63 5.90
C ALA A 241 -8.46 -8.01 6.89
N GLU A 242 -8.65 -6.75 7.30
CA GLU A 242 -7.77 -6.08 8.28
C GLU A 242 -8.21 -6.28 9.74
N GLY A 243 -9.41 -6.80 9.98
CA GLY A 243 -9.92 -7.02 11.33
C GLY A 243 -11.44 -6.97 11.41
N LEU A 244 -11.97 -6.13 12.31
CA LEU A 244 -13.42 -6.06 12.54
C LEU A 244 -14.20 -5.22 11.52
N TYR A 245 -13.53 -4.32 10.81
CA TYR A 245 -14.18 -3.31 9.98
C TYR A 245 -13.92 -3.55 8.50
N PHE A 246 -14.93 -3.27 7.68
CA PHE A 246 -14.78 -3.29 6.23
C PHE A 246 -13.92 -2.12 5.78
N THR A 247 -12.86 -2.40 5.04
CA THR A 247 -11.85 -1.42 4.62
C THR A 247 -11.57 -1.50 3.13
N LEU A 248 -10.72 -0.59 2.64
CA LEU A 248 -10.22 -0.61 1.27
C LEU A 248 -9.53 -1.94 0.93
N THR A 249 -8.92 -2.61 1.91
CA THR A 249 -8.31 -3.93 1.69
C THR A 249 -9.33 -4.97 1.24
N ASP A 250 -10.53 -4.95 1.80
CA ASP A 250 -11.60 -5.88 1.40
C ASP A 250 -12.04 -5.62 -0.05
N VAL A 251 -12.15 -4.34 -0.44
CA VAL A 251 -12.45 -3.90 -1.81
C VAL A 251 -11.35 -4.37 -2.79
N VAL A 252 -10.08 -4.31 -2.39
CA VAL A 252 -8.95 -4.77 -3.19
C VAL A 252 -8.95 -6.29 -3.37
N LEU A 253 -9.21 -7.04 -2.30
CA LEU A 253 -9.14 -8.50 -2.32
C LEU A 253 -10.34 -9.14 -3.02
N LEU A 254 -11.53 -8.54 -2.94
CA LEU A 254 -12.77 -9.16 -3.41
C LEU A 254 -12.72 -9.59 -4.90
N PRO A 255 -12.38 -8.73 -5.88
CA PRO A 255 -12.29 -9.16 -7.28
C PRO A 255 -11.27 -10.28 -7.49
N CYS A 256 -10.14 -10.23 -6.76
CA CYS A 256 -9.08 -11.23 -6.88
C CYS A 256 -9.58 -12.60 -6.39
N ILE A 257 -10.10 -12.65 -5.16
CA ILE A 257 -10.57 -13.89 -4.55
C ILE A 257 -11.80 -14.44 -5.29
N HIS A 258 -12.70 -13.57 -5.77
CA HIS A 258 -13.85 -13.98 -6.57
C HIS A 258 -13.42 -14.77 -7.82
N HIS A 259 -12.52 -14.21 -8.64
CA HIS A 259 -12.04 -14.88 -9.85
C HIS A 259 -11.23 -16.14 -9.53
N PHE A 260 -10.42 -16.11 -8.47
CA PHE A 260 -9.72 -17.29 -7.97
C PHE A 260 -10.68 -18.42 -7.62
N LEU A 261 -11.72 -18.15 -6.82
CA LEU A 261 -12.69 -19.16 -6.40
C LEU A 261 -13.48 -19.73 -7.59
N ILE A 262 -13.87 -18.90 -8.57
CA ILE A 262 -14.51 -19.40 -9.81
C ILE A 262 -13.60 -20.39 -10.54
N ALA A 263 -12.32 -20.05 -10.70
CA ALA A 263 -11.38 -20.90 -11.40
C ALA A 263 -11.08 -22.18 -10.61
N LEU A 264 -10.88 -22.08 -9.30
CA LEU A 264 -10.65 -23.23 -8.44
C LEU A 264 -11.85 -24.18 -8.43
N GLN A 265 -13.08 -23.65 -8.36
CA GLN A 265 -14.30 -24.46 -8.40
C GLN A 265 -14.41 -25.31 -9.68
N LYS A 266 -13.89 -24.82 -10.81
CA LYS A 266 -13.90 -25.55 -12.08
C LYS A 266 -12.85 -26.66 -12.15
N VAL A 267 -11.71 -26.46 -11.50
CA VAL A 267 -10.55 -27.38 -11.61
C VAL A 267 -10.52 -28.40 -10.48
N SER A 268 -10.84 -27.97 -9.25
CA SER A 268 -10.66 -28.76 -8.03
C SER A 268 -11.60 -28.22 -6.93
N PRO A 269 -12.92 -28.51 -7.02
CA PRO A 269 -13.91 -28.00 -6.07
C PRO A 269 -13.66 -28.49 -4.63
N GLU A 270 -13.04 -29.65 -4.44
CA GLU A 270 -12.68 -30.19 -3.14
C GLU A 270 -11.63 -29.37 -2.39
N LYS A 271 -10.79 -28.60 -3.11
CA LYS A 271 -9.78 -27.74 -2.47
C LYS A 271 -10.37 -26.48 -1.85
N ILE A 272 -11.59 -26.12 -2.21
CA ILE A 272 -12.32 -25.01 -1.61
C ILE A 272 -12.50 -25.25 -0.10
N TYR A 273 -12.78 -26.50 0.33
CA TYR A 273 -12.91 -26.85 1.75
C TYR A 273 -11.65 -26.58 2.58
N GLY A 274 -10.47 -26.47 1.93
CA GLY A 274 -9.22 -26.10 2.57
C GLY A 274 -9.06 -24.59 2.85
N LEU A 275 -10.05 -23.75 2.49
CA LEU A 275 -10.03 -22.30 2.64
C LEU A 275 -11.23 -21.74 3.44
N PRO A 276 -11.54 -22.31 4.63
CA PRO A 276 -12.75 -21.95 5.38
C PRO A 276 -12.82 -20.47 5.78
N LEU A 277 -11.68 -19.83 6.10
CA LEU A 277 -11.66 -18.45 6.56
C LEU A 277 -11.86 -17.47 5.41
N ILE A 278 -11.24 -17.72 4.24
CA ILE A 278 -11.48 -16.97 3.01
C ILE A 278 -12.94 -17.11 2.58
N ILE A 279 -13.53 -18.30 2.63
CA ILE A 279 -14.96 -18.49 2.27
C ILE A 279 -15.85 -17.69 3.22
N GLY A 280 -15.61 -17.81 4.55
CA GLY A 280 -16.37 -17.05 5.53
C GLY A 280 -16.21 -15.54 5.34
N TRP A 281 -15.00 -15.06 5.05
CA TRP A 281 -14.74 -13.65 4.72
C TRP A 281 -15.50 -13.22 3.46
N TYR A 282 -15.44 -14.02 2.40
CA TYR A 282 -16.09 -13.76 1.12
C TYR A 282 -17.61 -13.60 1.30
N GLU A 283 -18.25 -14.50 2.04
CA GLU A 283 -19.67 -14.42 2.36
C GLU A 283 -20.04 -13.16 3.17
N ARG A 284 -19.20 -12.75 4.13
CA ARG A 284 -19.42 -11.55 4.92
C ARG A 284 -19.28 -10.28 4.07
N VAL A 285 -18.31 -10.24 3.16
CA VAL A 285 -18.12 -9.11 2.23
C VAL A 285 -19.33 -8.93 1.32
N PHE A 286 -19.94 -10.01 0.82
CA PHE A 286 -21.16 -9.92 0.00
C PHE A 286 -22.41 -9.45 0.76
N LYS A 287 -22.39 -9.42 2.10
CA LYS A 287 -23.48 -8.86 2.92
C LYS A 287 -23.37 -7.33 3.06
N VAL A 288 -22.26 -6.72 2.65
CA VAL A 288 -22.08 -5.27 2.69
C VAL A 288 -22.91 -4.62 1.57
N GLN A 289 -23.80 -3.69 1.92
CA GLN A 289 -24.75 -3.08 0.96
C GLN A 289 -24.04 -2.41 -0.22
N GLY A 290 -22.94 -1.68 0.02
CA GLY A 290 -22.17 -1.05 -1.06
C GLY A 290 -21.53 -2.07 -2.01
N VAL A 291 -21.16 -3.25 -1.50
CA VAL A 291 -20.62 -4.34 -2.33
C VAL A 291 -21.68 -4.89 -3.25
N GLN A 292 -22.88 -5.17 -2.75
CA GLN A 292 -23.99 -5.72 -3.56
C GLN A 292 -24.32 -4.86 -4.78
N LYS A 293 -24.30 -3.54 -4.60
CA LYS A 293 -24.48 -2.59 -5.71
C LYS A 293 -23.34 -2.66 -6.71
N ALA A 294 -22.10 -2.62 -6.23
CA ALA A 294 -20.90 -2.63 -7.09
C ALA A 294 -20.73 -3.95 -7.87
N THR A 295 -21.08 -5.09 -7.25
CA THR A 295 -20.94 -6.41 -7.86
C THR A 295 -21.86 -6.58 -9.07
N ALA A 296 -23.08 -6.03 -9.02
CA ALA A 296 -24.01 -6.04 -10.15
C ALA A 296 -23.43 -5.29 -11.36
N ALA A 297 -22.80 -4.14 -11.13
CA ALA A 297 -22.18 -3.36 -12.18
C ALA A 297 -20.90 -4.03 -12.72
N CYS A 298 -20.13 -4.73 -11.89
CA CYS A 298 -18.83 -5.31 -12.29
C CYS A 298 -18.90 -6.77 -12.77
N ASN A 299 -20.09 -7.31 -13.06
CA ASN A 299 -20.30 -8.72 -13.42
C ASN A 299 -19.69 -9.71 -12.40
N ILE A 300 -19.70 -9.34 -11.11
CA ILE A 300 -19.29 -10.20 -10.01
C ILE A 300 -20.58 -10.80 -9.43
N THR A 301 -20.72 -12.13 -9.51
CA THR A 301 -21.90 -12.82 -8.98
C THR A 301 -21.55 -13.60 -7.72
N PHE A 302 -22.39 -13.52 -6.70
CA PHE A 302 -22.17 -14.31 -5.49
C PHE A 302 -22.17 -15.81 -5.82
N LEU A 303 -21.18 -16.54 -5.31
CA LEU A 303 -21.04 -17.97 -5.55
C LEU A 303 -21.88 -18.74 -4.53
N HIS A 304 -23.17 -18.90 -4.82
CA HIS A 304 -24.14 -19.54 -3.93
C HIS A 304 -23.82 -21.01 -3.62
N ALA A 305 -23.08 -21.69 -4.50
CA ALA A 305 -22.75 -23.12 -4.41
C ALA A 305 -21.56 -23.45 -3.50
N LEU A 306 -20.97 -22.46 -2.80
CA LEU A 306 -19.89 -22.70 -1.82
C LEU A 306 -20.43 -23.28 -0.49
N HIS A 307 -21.74 -23.26 -0.30
CA HIS A 307 -22.41 -23.83 0.88
C HIS A 307 -22.74 -25.31 0.65
N VAL A 308 -21.91 -26.23 1.18
CA VAL A 308 -22.31 -27.65 1.37
C VAL A 308 -21.68 -28.21 2.66
N ASN A 309 -22.57 -28.60 3.59
CA ASN A 309 -22.42 -29.40 4.82
C ASN A 309 -21.05 -29.43 5.53
N SER A 310 -20.99 -28.74 6.66
CA SER A 310 -20.10 -29.07 7.78
C SER A 310 -20.43 -30.47 8.31
N GLN A 311 -19.94 -31.52 7.68
CA GLN A 311 -19.64 -32.74 8.40
C GLN A 311 -18.24 -32.59 8.96
N HIS A 312 -18.15 -32.72 10.28
CA HIS A 312 -16.94 -32.67 11.06
C HIS A 312 -15.87 -33.59 10.47
N HIS A 313 -14.94 -33.02 9.70
CA HIS A 313 -13.64 -33.62 9.52
C HIS A 313 -12.76 -33.12 10.65
N GLU A 314 -12.46 -34.02 11.59
CA GLU A 314 -11.40 -33.80 12.58
C GLU A 314 -10.13 -33.36 11.85
N PRO A 315 -9.37 -32.40 12.41
CA PRO A 315 -8.11 -31.98 11.82
C PRO A 315 -7.15 -33.17 11.82
N SER A 316 -6.90 -33.73 10.64
CA SER A 316 -5.82 -34.70 10.45
C SER A 316 -4.53 -34.04 10.89
N SER A 317 -3.85 -34.68 11.84
CA SER A 317 -2.59 -34.26 12.45
C SER A 317 -1.69 -33.57 11.44
N SER A 318 -1.47 -32.27 11.62
CA SER A 318 -0.41 -31.57 10.94
C SER A 318 0.91 -32.25 11.32
N SER A 319 1.56 -32.87 10.34
CA SER A 319 3.00 -33.03 10.43
C SER A 319 3.54 -31.62 10.64
N LYS A 320 4.09 -31.36 11.83
CA LYS A 320 4.93 -30.19 12.09
C LYS A 320 6.11 -30.27 11.13
N ILE A 321 5.91 -29.77 9.93
CA ILE A 321 7.02 -29.20 9.19
C ILE A 321 7.18 -27.86 9.88
N ASP A 322 8.13 -27.82 10.82
CA ASP A 322 8.75 -26.59 11.28
C ASP A 322 9.30 -25.90 10.04
N THR A 323 8.42 -25.21 9.31
CA THR A 323 8.87 -24.11 8.49
C THR A 323 9.14 -23.06 9.52
N GLU A 324 10.38 -23.06 10.01
CA GLU A 324 10.92 -21.99 10.82
C GLU A 324 10.30 -20.70 10.31
N GLU A 325 9.41 -20.13 11.10
CA GLU A 325 9.25 -18.71 11.12
C GLU A 325 10.64 -18.20 11.42
N LYS A 326 11.41 -17.92 10.37
CA LYS A 326 12.31 -16.80 10.42
C LYS A 326 11.44 -15.54 10.46
N GLU A 327 10.67 -15.39 11.53
CA GLU A 327 10.98 -14.26 12.39
C GLU A 327 12.51 -14.32 12.49
N PHE A 328 13.18 -13.42 11.78
CA PHE A 328 14.47 -13.02 12.28
C PHE A 328 14.15 -12.58 13.71
N SER A 329 14.32 -13.49 14.66
CA SER A 329 14.72 -13.15 16.00
C SER A 329 16.04 -12.44 15.77
N ASP A 330 15.92 -11.18 15.39
CA ASP A 330 17.00 -10.23 15.33
C ASP A 330 17.36 -10.11 16.81
N SER A 331 18.20 -11.05 17.27
CA SER A 331 19.09 -10.85 18.39
C SER A 331 19.61 -9.43 18.19
N HIS A 332 19.14 -8.50 19.03
CA HIS A 332 19.36 -7.08 18.88
C HIS A 332 20.76 -6.82 18.33
N PHE A 333 20.85 -6.14 17.19
CA PHE A 333 22.12 -5.73 16.62
C PHE A 333 22.91 -4.92 17.65
N LEU A 334 24.00 -5.50 18.16
CA LEU A 334 24.87 -4.91 19.19
C LEU A 334 26.03 -4.08 18.62
N GLY A 335 26.14 -3.92 17.30
CA GLY A 335 27.33 -3.32 16.68
C GLY A 335 27.05 -2.05 15.89
N GLY A 336 27.03 -0.87 16.50
CA GLY A 336 26.79 0.40 15.78
C GLY A 336 27.72 0.68 14.57
N PRO A 337 27.57 1.83 13.88
CA PRO A 337 28.36 2.16 12.69
C PRO A 337 29.88 2.03 12.90
N ARG A 338 30.37 2.35 14.10
CA ARG A 338 31.78 2.30 14.47
C ARG A 338 32.36 0.86 14.40
N PRO A 339 31.85 -0.15 15.13
CA PRO A 339 32.28 -1.54 14.99
C PRO A 339 32.31 -2.05 13.54
N THR A 340 31.30 -1.68 12.75
CA THR A 340 31.22 -2.15 11.36
C THR A 340 32.30 -1.49 10.48
N MET A 341 32.52 -0.19 10.66
CA MET A 341 33.61 0.53 9.96
C MET A 341 35.00 0.03 10.38
N THR A 342 35.22 -0.29 11.66
CA THR A 342 36.47 -0.89 12.14
C THR A 342 36.69 -2.25 11.48
N LYS A 343 35.68 -3.12 11.44
CA LYS A 343 35.79 -4.44 10.81
C LYS A 343 36.13 -4.34 9.31
N LEU A 344 35.49 -3.40 8.60
CA LEU A 344 35.81 -3.13 7.20
C LEU A 344 37.26 -2.70 7.01
N LYS A 345 37.72 -1.76 7.85
CA LYS A 345 39.11 -1.28 7.84
C LYS A 345 40.12 -2.40 8.11
N ASP A 346 39.86 -3.24 9.11
CA ASP A 346 40.73 -4.38 9.46
C ASP A 346 40.85 -5.41 8.33
N HIS A 347 39.89 -5.43 7.39
CA HIS A 347 39.90 -6.26 6.19
C HIS A 347 40.26 -5.47 4.91
N GLY A 348 40.91 -4.31 5.06
CA GLY A 348 41.42 -3.47 3.97
C GLY A 348 40.33 -2.80 3.12
N VAL A 349 39.09 -2.70 3.62
CA VAL A 349 38.00 -1.97 2.97
C VAL A 349 37.94 -0.57 3.58
N GLU A 350 38.52 0.40 2.89
CA GLU A 350 38.57 1.80 3.32
C GLU A 350 37.83 2.73 2.36
N ALA A 351 37.27 3.81 2.88
CA ALA A 351 36.64 4.85 2.08
C ALA A 351 37.72 5.71 1.44
N VAL A 352 37.65 5.87 0.10
CA VAL A 352 38.48 6.81 -0.64
C VAL A 352 37.70 8.11 -0.80
N PHE A 353 38.25 9.21 -0.28
CA PHE A 353 37.65 10.53 -0.40
C PHE A 353 38.27 11.28 -1.57
N SER A 354 37.42 11.82 -2.43
CA SER A 354 37.81 12.72 -3.53
C SER A 354 37.41 14.15 -3.18
N PRO A 355 38.16 15.16 -3.65
CA PRO A 355 37.73 16.55 -3.54
C PRO A 355 36.40 16.75 -4.26
N HIS A 356 35.64 17.78 -3.84
CA HIS A 356 34.39 18.11 -4.50
C HIS A 356 34.65 18.47 -5.97
N PRO A 357 33.94 17.87 -6.95
CA PRO A 357 34.23 18.05 -8.37
C PRO A 357 33.95 19.48 -8.85
N CYS A 358 33.09 20.21 -8.15
CA CYS A 358 32.72 21.59 -8.49
C CYS A 358 32.78 22.49 -7.24
N PRO A 359 33.97 22.94 -6.79
CA PRO A 359 34.11 23.66 -5.53
C PRO A 359 33.57 25.11 -5.57
N SER A 360 33.27 25.65 -6.76
CA SER A 360 32.98 27.06 -7.01
C SER A 360 31.51 27.48 -7.26
N PRO A 361 30.52 26.63 -7.63
CA PRO A 361 29.17 27.11 -7.84
C PRO A 361 28.39 27.11 -6.52
N THR A 362 28.50 28.19 -5.74
CA THR A 362 27.52 28.47 -4.69
C THR A 362 26.33 29.19 -5.30
N ILE A 363 25.13 28.65 -5.09
CA ILE A 363 23.89 29.34 -5.46
C ILE A 363 23.79 30.61 -4.62
N ASP A 364 23.61 31.75 -5.29
CA ASP A 364 23.31 33.00 -4.63
C ASP A 364 21.84 33.01 -4.19
N TRP A 365 21.61 32.51 -2.98
CA TRP A 365 20.26 32.45 -2.40
C TRP A 365 19.63 33.84 -2.20
N GLY A 366 20.41 34.92 -2.21
CA GLY A 366 19.92 36.29 -2.06
C GLY A 366 19.28 36.85 -3.32
N SER A 367 19.71 36.42 -4.51
CA SER A 367 19.12 36.83 -5.79
C SER A 367 17.95 35.96 -6.24
N LEU A 368 17.76 34.78 -5.63
CA LEU A 368 16.65 33.90 -5.96
C LEU A 368 15.33 34.36 -5.30
N PRO A 369 14.18 34.17 -5.97
CA PRO A 369 12.87 34.41 -5.35
C PRO A 369 12.71 33.61 -4.04
N ALA A 370 12.04 34.20 -3.06
CA ALA A 370 11.85 33.58 -1.73
C ALA A 370 11.26 32.17 -1.80
N ALA A 371 10.32 31.93 -2.73
CA ALA A 371 9.69 30.63 -2.93
C ALA A 371 10.64 29.52 -3.44
N VAL A 372 11.79 29.87 -4.03
CA VAL A 372 12.85 28.91 -4.39
C VAL A 372 13.64 28.48 -3.14
N SER A 373 13.81 29.40 -2.18
CA SER A 373 14.58 29.16 -0.96
C SER A 373 13.91 28.12 -0.04
N PRO A 374 14.68 27.24 0.61
CA PRO A 374 14.17 26.35 1.66
C PRO A 374 13.56 27.09 2.86
N ALA A 375 13.89 28.38 3.05
CA ALA A 375 13.40 29.19 4.14
C ALA A 375 11.86 29.31 4.15
N GLU A 376 11.21 29.30 2.99
CA GLU A 376 9.74 29.29 2.89
C GLU A 376 9.10 27.99 3.38
N GLY A 377 9.89 26.93 3.65
CA GLY A 377 9.43 25.70 4.29
C GLY A 377 8.99 25.85 5.75
N LYS A 378 8.84 27.08 6.27
CA LYS A 378 8.56 27.40 7.69
C LYS A 378 9.59 26.77 8.63
N MET A 379 10.85 26.79 8.23
CA MET A 379 11.97 26.25 9.00
C MET A 379 12.62 27.38 9.82
N SER A 380 13.27 27.04 10.94
CA SER A 380 14.10 28.03 11.64
C SER A 380 15.25 28.50 10.74
N SER A 381 15.76 29.72 10.99
CA SER A 381 16.87 30.33 10.24
C SER A 381 18.07 29.39 10.12
N ASP A 382 18.50 28.79 11.24
CA ASP A 382 19.65 27.88 11.24
C ASP A 382 19.40 26.61 10.41
N ARG A 383 18.15 26.12 10.44
CA ARG A 383 17.77 24.93 9.68
C ARG A 383 17.68 25.25 8.19
N ALA A 384 17.22 26.44 7.83
CA ALA A 384 17.22 26.92 6.45
C ALA A 384 18.65 27.09 5.93
N LEU A 385 19.56 27.69 6.71
CA LEU A 385 20.97 27.84 6.33
C LEU A 385 21.66 26.48 6.11
N ARG A 386 21.49 25.53 7.03
CA ARG A 386 22.02 24.16 6.84
C ARG A 386 21.43 23.48 5.61
N LYS A 387 20.14 23.72 5.32
CA LYS A 387 19.49 23.18 4.13
C LYS A 387 20.06 23.80 2.84
N GLN A 388 20.29 25.11 2.82
CA GLN A 388 20.94 25.80 1.71
C GLN A 388 22.36 25.25 1.45
N GLN A 389 23.13 25.00 2.51
CA GLN A 389 24.46 24.38 2.39
C GLN A 389 24.39 22.96 1.80
N GLN A 390 23.44 22.14 2.24
CA GLN A 390 23.20 20.80 1.67
C GLN A 390 22.84 20.89 0.18
N LEU A 391 21.98 21.84 -0.17
CA LEU A 391 21.54 22.05 -1.56
C LEU A 391 22.68 22.56 -2.44
N ASN A 392 23.50 23.51 -1.98
CA ASN A 392 24.66 24.01 -2.74
C ASN A 392 25.59 22.86 -3.17
N ASN A 393 25.88 21.95 -2.24
CA ASN A 393 26.73 20.80 -2.52
C ASN A 393 26.09 19.88 -3.57
N LEU A 394 24.84 19.47 -3.37
CA LEU A 394 24.16 18.55 -4.27
C LEU A 394 23.92 19.15 -5.67
N LEU A 395 23.44 20.39 -5.72
CA LEU A 395 23.02 21.05 -6.94
C LEU A 395 24.19 21.44 -7.83
N SER A 396 25.35 21.80 -7.26
CA SER A 396 26.55 22.11 -8.05
C SER A 396 27.02 20.92 -8.89
N VAL A 397 26.98 19.70 -8.34
CA VAL A 397 27.29 18.46 -9.07
C VAL A 397 26.26 18.19 -10.16
N VAL A 398 24.96 18.27 -9.84
CA VAL A 398 23.89 18.01 -10.81
C VAL A 398 23.93 19.02 -11.96
N THR A 399 24.13 20.30 -11.66
CA THR A 399 24.16 21.39 -12.65
C THR A 399 25.36 21.26 -13.58
N HIS A 400 26.51 20.79 -13.08
CA HIS A 400 27.69 20.52 -13.90
C HIS A 400 27.49 19.34 -14.86
N MET A 401 26.69 18.36 -14.48
CA MET A 401 26.43 17.15 -15.27
C MET A 401 25.28 17.31 -16.26
N ALA A 402 24.29 18.14 -15.95
CA ALA A 402 23.08 18.32 -16.72
C ALA A 402 23.32 19.02 -18.06
N LYS A 403 22.60 18.57 -19.09
CA LYS A 403 22.61 19.15 -20.43
C LYS A 403 21.20 19.63 -20.81
N PRO A 404 21.06 20.67 -21.65
CA PRO A 404 19.76 21.05 -22.19
C PRO A 404 19.03 19.86 -22.82
N GLY A 405 17.75 19.68 -22.47
CA GLY A 405 16.93 18.54 -22.89
C GLY A 405 16.98 17.33 -21.95
N ASP A 406 17.86 17.29 -20.95
CA ASP A 406 17.90 16.20 -19.98
C ASP A 406 16.62 16.15 -19.13
N THR A 407 16.22 14.93 -18.78
CA THR A 407 15.21 14.69 -17.75
C THR A 407 15.90 14.34 -16.43
N ILE A 408 15.60 15.10 -15.39
CA ILE A 408 16.18 14.95 -14.05
C ILE A 408 15.07 14.56 -13.07
N VAL A 409 15.28 13.48 -12.33
CA VAL A 409 14.29 12.93 -11.40
C VAL A 409 14.76 13.13 -9.96
N ASP A 410 13.99 13.87 -9.16
CA ASP A 410 14.17 14.03 -7.71
C ASP A 410 13.35 12.95 -6.98
N PHE A 411 14.02 11.89 -6.56
CA PHE A 411 13.42 10.79 -5.81
C PHE A 411 13.35 11.14 -4.32
N CYS A 412 12.22 10.79 -3.69
CA CYS A 412 11.93 11.18 -2.30
C CYS A 412 11.97 12.72 -2.13
N SER A 413 11.43 13.43 -3.11
CA SER A 413 11.55 14.89 -3.27
C SER A 413 10.95 15.70 -2.12
N GLY A 414 10.08 15.11 -1.30
CA GLY A 414 9.43 15.78 -0.18
C GLY A 414 8.68 17.04 -0.63
N GLY A 415 9.05 18.19 -0.06
CA GLY A 415 8.48 19.49 -0.42
C GLY A 415 9.13 20.17 -1.64
N GLY A 416 9.89 19.41 -2.44
CA GLY A 416 10.55 19.89 -3.66
C GLY A 416 11.77 20.77 -3.43
N HIS A 417 12.48 20.64 -2.31
CA HIS A 417 13.61 21.53 -2.00
C HIS A 417 14.76 21.44 -3.00
N VAL A 418 14.97 20.26 -3.60
CA VAL A 418 16.00 20.05 -4.64
C VAL A 418 15.37 20.34 -6.00
N GLY A 419 14.29 19.64 -6.34
CA GLY A 419 13.65 19.74 -7.65
C GLY A 419 13.17 21.14 -8.04
N ILE A 420 12.67 21.96 -7.12
CA ILE A 420 12.23 23.34 -7.43
C ILE A 420 13.42 24.22 -7.83
N VAL A 421 14.55 24.08 -7.13
CA VAL A 421 15.75 24.85 -7.43
C VAL A 421 16.31 24.42 -8.79
N LEU A 422 16.38 23.11 -9.05
CA LEU A 422 16.79 22.59 -10.36
C LEU A 422 15.89 23.08 -11.50
N ALA A 423 14.57 23.07 -11.29
CA ALA A 423 13.62 23.53 -12.31
C ALA A 423 13.83 25.01 -12.65
N TYR A 424 14.09 25.83 -11.62
CA TYR A 424 14.36 27.25 -11.78
C TYR A 424 15.72 27.52 -12.45
N THR A 425 16.78 26.81 -12.07
CA THR A 425 18.14 27.05 -12.60
C THR A 425 18.40 26.37 -13.94
N LEU A 426 17.64 25.34 -14.31
CA LEU A 426 17.79 24.57 -15.54
C LEU A 426 16.48 24.59 -16.36
N PRO A 427 16.07 25.73 -16.92
CA PRO A 427 14.79 25.87 -17.63
C PRO A 427 14.68 25.00 -18.89
N SER A 428 15.81 24.59 -19.47
CA SER A 428 15.86 23.69 -20.63
C SER A 428 15.84 22.20 -20.28
N CYS A 429 15.84 21.84 -18.99
CA CYS A 429 15.70 20.45 -18.52
C CYS A 429 14.27 20.19 -18.05
N GLN A 430 13.81 18.93 -18.16
CA GLN A 430 12.56 18.49 -17.55
C GLN A 430 12.85 17.94 -16.15
N ILE A 431 12.20 18.50 -15.13
CA ILE A 431 12.33 18.04 -13.75
C ILE A 431 11.11 17.19 -13.37
N VAL A 432 11.32 16.08 -12.67
CA VAL A 432 10.25 15.20 -12.18
C VAL A 432 10.45 14.97 -10.68
N LEU A 433 9.47 15.35 -9.87
CA LEU A 433 9.47 15.14 -8.42
C LEU A 433 8.64 13.91 -8.10
N ILE A 434 9.27 12.90 -7.50
CA ILE A 434 8.60 11.68 -7.05
C ILE A 434 8.53 11.70 -5.52
N GLU A 435 7.33 11.53 -4.97
CA GLU A 435 7.10 11.52 -3.53
C GLU A 435 5.86 10.70 -3.17
N ASN A 436 5.91 9.93 -2.08
CA ASN A 436 4.76 9.14 -1.65
C ASN A 436 3.80 9.97 -0.78
N LYS A 437 4.33 10.90 0.02
CA LYS A 437 3.54 11.75 0.92
C LYS A 437 2.87 12.89 0.16
N GLU A 438 1.58 12.71 -0.13
CA GLU A 438 0.74 13.67 -0.85
C GLU A 438 0.88 15.10 -0.33
N GLU A 439 0.82 15.31 0.99
CA GLU A 439 0.82 16.68 1.53
C GLU A 439 2.15 17.40 1.25
N SER A 440 3.26 16.66 1.18
CA SER A 440 4.57 17.22 0.84
C SER A 440 4.65 17.61 -0.63
N LEU A 441 4.19 16.72 -1.51
CA LEU A 441 4.21 16.97 -2.95
C LEU A 441 3.24 18.10 -3.35
N MET A 442 2.08 18.22 -2.68
CA MET A 442 1.16 19.34 -2.87
C MET A 442 1.82 20.68 -2.52
N ARG A 443 2.58 20.76 -1.41
CA ARG A 443 3.36 21.97 -1.09
C ARG A 443 4.40 22.29 -2.16
N ALA A 444 5.05 21.28 -2.75
CA ALA A 444 5.99 21.48 -3.84
C ALA A 444 5.30 22.06 -5.09
N ARG A 445 4.13 21.51 -5.43
CA ARG A 445 3.30 21.99 -6.55
C ARG A 445 2.89 23.44 -6.35
N ASP A 446 2.33 23.78 -5.19
CA ASP A 446 1.82 25.13 -4.94
C ASP A 446 2.96 26.18 -4.95
N ARG A 447 4.14 25.84 -4.40
CA ARG A 447 5.35 26.68 -4.52
C ARG A 447 5.80 26.87 -5.97
N SER A 448 5.79 25.79 -6.75
CA SER A 448 6.21 25.83 -8.16
C SER A 448 5.24 26.65 -9.03
N ASN A 449 3.93 26.55 -8.76
CA ASN A 449 2.91 27.37 -9.41
C ASN A 449 3.10 28.86 -9.08
N GLY A 450 3.42 29.19 -7.83
CA GLY A 450 3.73 30.57 -7.43
C GLY A 450 4.97 31.15 -8.11
N LEU A 451 5.89 30.29 -8.57
CA LEU A 451 7.08 30.64 -9.35
C LEU A 451 6.85 30.62 -10.87
N GLY A 452 5.68 30.17 -11.34
CA GLY A 452 5.40 30.03 -12.77
C GLY A 452 6.26 28.98 -13.48
N LEU A 453 6.76 27.97 -12.76
CA LEU A 453 7.60 26.91 -13.34
C LEU A 453 6.77 25.99 -14.25
N THR A 454 7.23 25.78 -15.49
CA THR A 454 6.54 24.96 -16.50
C THR A 454 7.27 23.66 -16.83
N ASN A 455 8.56 23.57 -16.51
CA ASN A 455 9.43 22.42 -16.78
C ASN A 455 9.48 21.40 -15.63
N ILE A 456 8.41 21.30 -14.83
CA ILE A 456 8.36 20.47 -13.63
C ILE A 456 7.09 19.61 -13.58
N TRP A 457 7.27 18.32 -13.29
CA TRP A 457 6.20 17.34 -13.09
C TRP A 457 6.20 16.81 -11.67
N PHE A 458 5.02 16.49 -11.15
CA PHE A 458 4.81 15.96 -9.81
C PHE A 458 4.18 14.57 -9.91
N VAL A 459 4.86 13.56 -9.37
CA VAL A 459 4.39 12.18 -9.37
C VAL A 459 4.24 11.70 -7.93
N GLN A 460 2.98 11.62 -7.47
CA GLN A 460 2.66 10.97 -6.22
C GLN A 460 2.70 9.45 -6.42
N ALA A 461 3.77 8.81 -6.00
CA ALA A 461 3.89 7.37 -6.10
C ALA A 461 4.98 6.83 -5.17
N ASN A 462 4.91 5.53 -4.95
CA ASN A 462 6.09 4.78 -4.53
C ASN A 462 7.07 4.68 -5.72
N LEU A 463 8.38 4.64 -5.44
CA LEU A 463 9.45 4.80 -6.42
C LEU A 463 9.33 3.80 -7.58
N ASP A 464 8.94 2.56 -7.28
CA ASP A 464 8.82 1.47 -8.25
C ASP A 464 7.68 1.63 -9.28
N TYR A 465 6.75 2.55 -9.05
CA TYR A 465 5.72 2.88 -10.04
C TYR A 465 6.25 3.82 -11.12
N PHE A 466 7.35 4.54 -10.89
CA PHE A 466 7.98 5.32 -11.95
C PHE A 466 8.87 4.44 -12.82
N THR A 467 8.66 4.51 -14.12
CA THR A 467 9.35 3.71 -15.15
C THR A 467 9.77 4.57 -16.35
N GLY A 468 9.70 5.90 -16.20
CA GLY A 468 10.13 6.85 -17.23
C GLY A 468 11.63 6.75 -17.49
N LYS A 469 12.05 7.10 -18.70
CA LYS A 469 13.46 7.31 -19.00
C LYS A 469 13.91 8.64 -18.43
N PHE A 470 15.12 8.69 -17.90
CA PHE A 470 15.73 9.90 -17.37
C PHE A 470 17.25 9.83 -17.50
N ASN A 471 17.89 10.99 -17.37
CA ASN A 471 19.32 11.18 -17.56
C ASN A 471 20.07 11.26 -16.22
N ILE A 472 19.44 11.90 -15.23
CA ILE A 472 20.03 12.12 -13.90
C ILE A 472 19.00 11.81 -12.81
N GLY A 473 19.34 10.91 -11.89
CA GLY A 473 18.60 10.68 -10.65
C GLY A 473 19.22 11.46 -9.49
N VAL A 474 18.40 12.17 -8.74
CA VAL A 474 18.82 12.94 -7.57
C VAL A 474 18.01 12.48 -6.37
N ALA A 475 18.65 12.34 -5.21
CA ALA A 475 17.92 12.02 -3.99
C ALA A 475 18.58 12.61 -2.75
N LEU A 476 17.87 13.51 -2.07
CA LEU A 476 18.29 14.07 -0.80
C LEU A 476 17.47 13.46 0.34
N HIS A 477 18.14 12.79 1.26
CA HIS A 477 17.53 12.06 2.37
C HIS A 477 16.67 10.83 1.97
N ALA A 478 16.93 10.21 0.81
CA ALA A 478 16.50 8.83 0.60
C ALA A 478 17.37 7.95 1.49
N CYS A 479 16.89 7.57 2.67
CA CYS A 479 17.66 6.88 3.72
C CYS A 479 17.14 5.43 3.91
N GLY A 480 17.96 4.55 4.51
CA GLY A 480 17.65 3.11 4.58
C GLY A 480 17.62 2.46 3.19
N VAL A 481 16.65 1.57 2.94
CA VAL A 481 16.53 0.83 1.67
C VAL A 481 16.23 1.72 0.45
N ALA A 482 15.72 2.93 0.68
CA ALA A 482 15.37 3.86 -0.39
C ALA A 482 16.61 4.30 -1.19
N THR A 483 17.78 4.42 -0.56
CA THR A 483 19.03 4.77 -1.25
C THR A 483 19.34 3.74 -2.36
N ASP A 484 19.33 2.47 -2.01
CA ASP A 484 19.64 1.37 -2.94
C ASP A 484 18.60 1.26 -4.05
N MET A 485 17.32 1.47 -3.72
CA MET A 485 16.26 1.51 -4.73
C MET A 485 16.51 2.62 -5.76
N VAL A 486 16.85 3.84 -5.32
CA VAL A 486 17.17 4.94 -6.25
C VAL A 486 18.37 4.59 -7.12
N ILE A 487 19.44 4.03 -6.54
CA ILE A 487 20.63 3.60 -7.29
C ILE A 487 20.24 2.55 -8.35
N GLU A 488 19.46 1.54 -7.97
CA GLU A 488 18.98 0.50 -8.89
C GLU A 488 18.16 1.08 -10.04
N HIS A 489 17.24 2.01 -9.76
CA HIS A 489 16.50 2.75 -10.78
C HIS A 489 17.42 3.51 -11.75
N CYS A 490 18.46 4.18 -11.22
CA CYS A 490 19.43 4.89 -12.05
C CYS A 490 20.25 3.93 -12.92
N ILE A 491 20.69 2.78 -12.38
CA ILE A 491 21.41 1.75 -13.13
C ILE A 491 20.54 1.20 -14.27
N LEU A 492 19.28 0.84 -13.98
CA LEU A 492 18.34 0.32 -14.97
C LEU A 492 18.05 1.35 -16.08
N ALA A 493 17.98 2.64 -15.72
CA ALA A 493 17.81 3.73 -16.67
C ALA A 493 19.10 4.10 -17.43
N ARG A 494 20.27 3.57 -17.03
CA ARG A 494 21.59 4.04 -17.46
C ARG A 494 21.77 5.54 -17.24
N ALA A 495 21.20 6.03 -16.14
CA ALA A 495 21.26 7.42 -15.72
C ALA A 495 22.44 7.64 -14.77
N ALA A 496 22.99 8.85 -14.79
CA ALA A 496 23.89 9.29 -13.73
C ALA A 496 23.09 9.54 -12.44
N PHE A 497 23.74 9.53 -11.27
CA PHE A 497 23.04 9.79 -10.01
C PHE A 497 23.85 10.62 -9.02
N VAL A 498 23.16 11.45 -8.24
CA VAL A 498 23.71 12.23 -7.12
C VAL A 498 22.82 12.03 -5.90
N ILE A 499 23.32 11.30 -4.91
CA ILE A 499 22.50 10.83 -3.78
C ILE A 499 23.19 11.17 -2.46
N CYS A 500 22.43 11.75 -1.53
CA CYS A 500 22.91 12.14 -0.21
C CYS A 500 21.97 11.60 0.88
N PRO A 501 22.24 10.38 1.39
CA PRO A 501 21.48 9.79 2.48
C PRO A 501 21.94 10.34 3.85
N CYS A 502 21.09 10.16 4.84
CA CYS A 502 21.14 10.79 6.16
C CYS A 502 21.13 9.80 7.34
N CYS A 503 20.50 8.64 7.14
CA CYS A 503 20.28 7.63 8.18
C CYS A 503 20.74 6.27 7.65
N TYR A 504 21.94 5.84 8.07
CA TYR A 504 22.52 4.55 7.69
C TYR A 504 22.13 3.41 8.66
N GLY A 505 21.57 3.73 9.82
CA GLY A 505 21.24 2.75 10.87
C GLY A 505 20.00 1.88 10.62
N PHE A 506 19.25 2.12 9.53
CA PHE A 506 17.97 1.46 9.23
C PHE A 506 17.99 0.66 7.92
N ILE A 507 19.16 0.16 7.51
CA ILE A 507 19.23 -0.77 6.38
C ILE A 507 18.64 -2.10 6.83
N GLN A 508 17.70 -2.62 6.06
CA GLN A 508 17.02 -3.88 6.35
C GLN A 508 16.94 -4.68 5.05
N ASN A 509 17.02 -6.01 5.16
CA ASN A 509 16.71 -6.86 4.02
C ASN A 509 15.26 -6.61 3.63
N THR A 510 15.04 -6.44 2.33
CA THR A 510 13.70 -6.41 1.74
C THR A 510 13.47 -7.71 0.99
N VAL A 511 12.26 -7.91 0.50
CA VAL A 511 11.95 -9.04 -0.40
C VAL A 511 12.78 -9.00 -1.68
N LYS A 512 13.19 -7.81 -2.14
CA LYS A 512 13.96 -7.64 -3.39
C LYS A 512 15.47 -7.63 -3.16
N THR A 513 15.90 -7.23 -1.96
CA THR A 513 17.30 -6.87 -1.73
C THR A 513 17.76 -7.42 -0.39
N THR A 514 18.79 -8.26 -0.44
CA THR A 514 19.51 -8.74 0.73
C THR A 514 20.86 -8.03 0.84
N PHE A 515 21.31 -7.80 2.06
CA PHE A 515 22.55 -7.09 2.36
C PHE A 515 23.53 -7.98 3.15
N PRO A 516 24.85 -7.82 2.96
CA PRO A 516 25.52 -6.89 2.02
C PRO A 516 25.38 -7.30 0.54
N ARG A 517 25.37 -6.33 -0.40
CA ARG A 517 25.26 -6.61 -1.84
C ARG A 517 26.60 -6.89 -2.51
N SER A 518 27.64 -6.16 -2.13
CA SER A 518 29.01 -6.34 -2.63
C SER A 518 29.60 -7.69 -2.20
N CYS A 519 30.16 -8.46 -3.15
CA CYS A 519 30.86 -9.72 -2.83
C CYS A 519 32.01 -9.49 -1.84
N ARG A 520 32.72 -8.36 -1.96
CA ARG A 520 33.80 -8.00 -1.04
C ARG A 520 33.28 -7.79 0.39
N PHE A 521 32.11 -7.18 0.53
CA PHE A 521 31.51 -6.92 1.83
C PHE A 521 30.90 -8.19 2.43
N GLN A 522 30.33 -9.08 1.63
CA GLN A 522 29.83 -10.39 2.08
C GLN A 522 30.93 -11.25 2.74
N ASN A 523 32.17 -11.13 2.25
CA ASN A 523 33.32 -11.83 2.84
C ASN A 523 33.77 -11.25 4.19
N VAL A 524 33.43 -10.00 4.50
CA VAL A 524 33.86 -9.28 5.72
C VAL A 524 32.74 -9.16 6.74
N LEU A 525 31.53 -8.87 6.29
CA LEU A 525 30.35 -8.62 7.10
C LEU A 525 29.41 -9.83 7.01
N SER A 526 29.10 -10.45 8.16
CA SER A 526 27.92 -11.32 8.26
C SER A 526 26.65 -10.51 7.96
N CYS A 527 25.53 -11.13 7.58
CA CYS A 527 24.23 -10.45 7.31
C CYS A 527 23.76 -9.44 8.40
N LYS A 528 24.37 -9.48 9.59
CA LYS A 528 24.17 -8.55 10.69
C LYS A 528 24.89 -7.20 10.50
N GLY A 529 26.00 -7.12 9.76
CA GLY A 529 26.75 -5.90 9.47
C GLY A 529 26.10 -5.08 8.36
N ARG A 530 25.10 -4.28 8.73
CA ARG A 530 24.27 -3.53 7.78
C ARG A 530 24.95 -2.20 7.41
N ILE A 531 25.78 -2.22 6.38
CA ILE A 531 26.23 -1.02 5.66
C ILE A 531 25.78 -1.16 4.20
N ALA A 532 25.16 -0.11 3.68
CA ALA A 532 24.66 -0.05 2.31
C ALA A 532 25.74 0.62 1.47
N TRP A 533 26.43 -0.17 0.66
CA TRP A 533 27.09 0.27 -0.56
C TRP A 533 27.08 -0.93 -1.53
N VAL A 534 26.84 -0.62 -2.81
CA VAL A 534 26.75 -1.58 -3.93
C VAL A 534 28.00 -2.45 -4.01
#